data_AF-A0A7W7WXC9-F1
#
_entry.id   AF-A0A7W7WXC9-F1
#
_cell.length_a   1.000
_cell.length_b   1.000
_cell.length_c   1.000
_cell.angle_alpha   90.00
_cell.angle_beta   90.00
_cell.angle_gamma   90.00
#
_symmetry.space_group_name_H-M   'P 1'
#
loop_
_entity.id
_entity.type
_entity.pdbx_description
1 polymer ?
#
loop_
_entity_poly.entity_id
_entity_poly.type
_entity_poly.pdbx_seq_one_letter_code
_entity_poly.pdbx_strand_id
1 'polypeptide(L)'
;MQEFDQGDGQAVQSCGIAGLADHHGARPPCGEVNKIRPVSGARARLNGERRAAHGLPRIDADTLAATVNRAGNAVDEGAVRDVLAVFGSDDRLWTEDLLSRLAEHDGRYAGWTGEALAGVLAPLGVRPVQVKINGRNRNGYRREFFTIRSRS
;
A
#
# COMPACT_ATOMS: atom_id res chain seq x y z
N MET A 1 -45.06 -18.07 -41.92
CA MET A 1 -45.57 -17.38 -40.72
C MET A 1 -44.60 -17.71 -39.61
N GLN A 2 -43.68 -16.80 -39.30
CA GLN A 2 -42.74 -16.90 -38.18
C GLN A 2 -43.46 -16.42 -36.93
N GLU A 3 -43.39 -17.12 -35.79
CA GLU A 3 -43.46 -16.50 -34.47
C GLU A 3 -42.60 -17.27 -33.45
N PHE A 4 -42.01 -16.49 -32.55
CA PHE A 4 -40.92 -16.79 -31.64
C PHE A 4 -41.40 -17.09 -30.21
N ASP A 5 -40.46 -17.64 -29.45
CA ASP A 5 -40.20 -17.36 -28.01
C ASP A 5 -40.90 -18.19 -26.93
N GLN A 6 -40.09 -19.02 -26.31
CA GLN A 6 -40.36 -19.80 -25.10
C GLN A 6 -39.76 -19.05 -23.90
N GLY A 7 -40.61 -18.36 -23.13
CA GLY A 7 -40.23 -17.67 -21.89
C GLY A 7 -40.64 -18.47 -20.65
N ASP A 8 -39.69 -19.17 -20.03
CA ASP A 8 -39.82 -19.81 -18.72
C ASP A 8 -39.90 -18.74 -17.63
N GLY A 9 -41.08 -18.58 -17.03
CA GLY A 9 -41.33 -17.67 -15.92
C GLY A 9 -40.84 -18.24 -14.59
N GLN A 10 -39.56 -18.05 -14.27
CA GLN A 10 -39.03 -18.30 -12.93
C GLN A 10 -39.43 -17.15 -11.99
N ALA A 11 -40.22 -17.53 -10.98
CA ALA A 11 -40.73 -16.69 -9.91
C ALA A 11 -39.59 -16.02 -9.11
N VAL A 12 -39.46 -14.69 -9.24
CA VAL A 12 -38.69 -13.89 -8.29
C VAL A 12 -39.51 -13.77 -7.00
N GLN A 13 -39.07 -14.47 -5.96
CA GLN A 13 -39.58 -14.25 -4.60
C GLN A 13 -39.18 -12.84 -4.15
N SER A 14 -40.11 -11.91 -4.31
CA SER A 14 -40.07 -10.61 -3.66
C SER A 14 -40.29 -10.83 -2.17
N CYS A 15 -39.20 -10.96 -1.40
CA CYS A 15 -39.28 -10.77 0.04
C CYS A 15 -39.44 -9.26 0.28
N GLY A 16 -40.71 -8.87 0.42
CA GLY A 16 -41.15 -7.52 0.72
C GLY A 16 -40.42 -6.93 1.92
N ILE A 17 -40.00 -5.68 1.74
CA ILE A 17 -39.48 -4.82 2.78
C ILE A 17 -40.70 -4.40 3.62
N ALA A 18 -40.98 -5.15 4.68
CA ALA A 18 -42.04 -4.81 5.62
C ALA A 18 -41.51 -3.77 6.64
N GLY A 19 -42.25 -2.66 6.77
CA GLY A 19 -42.23 -1.82 7.98
C GLY A 19 -41.57 -0.45 7.84
N LEU A 20 -42.25 0.50 7.19
CA LEU A 20 -42.16 1.91 7.58
C LEU A 20 -43.15 2.10 8.74
N ALA A 21 -42.66 2.00 9.97
CA ALA A 21 -43.41 2.30 11.19
C ALA A 21 -42.69 3.38 12.00
N ASP A 22 -43.51 4.21 12.63
CA ASP A 22 -43.26 5.49 13.27
C ASP A 22 -42.02 5.68 14.15
N HIS A 23 -41.61 6.94 14.15
CA HIS A 23 -40.44 7.59 14.77
C HIS A 23 -40.47 7.67 16.31
N HIS A 24 -40.59 6.57 17.05
CA HIS A 24 -40.29 6.58 18.50
C HIS A 24 -39.72 5.23 18.98
N GLY A 25 -38.44 4.98 18.66
CA GLY A 25 -37.71 3.80 19.12
C GLY A 25 -36.24 4.14 19.34
N ALA A 26 -35.74 3.84 20.53
CA ALA A 26 -34.42 4.20 21.03
C ALA A 26 -33.28 4.10 20.01
N ARG A 27 -32.42 5.13 19.94
CA ARG A 27 -31.07 4.98 19.39
C ARG A 27 -30.42 3.81 20.16
N PRO A 28 -29.89 2.77 19.50
CA PRO A 28 -29.13 1.77 20.21
C PRO A 28 -27.98 2.49 20.94
N PRO A 29 -27.65 2.10 22.19
CA PRO A 29 -26.49 2.66 22.86
C PRO A 29 -25.27 2.41 21.97
N CYS A 30 -24.39 3.40 21.86
CA CYS A 30 -23.18 3.38 21.05
C CYS A 30 -22.13 2.31 21.48
N GLY A 31 -22.55 1.24 22.15
CA GLY A 31 -21.70 0.27 22.84
C GLY A 31 -21.58 -1.11 22.18
N GLU A 32 -22.31 -1.42 21.10
CA GLU A 32 -22.18 -2.72 20.44
C GLU A 32 -21.67 -2.55 19.01
N VAL A 33 -20.38 -2.24 18.87
CA VAL A 33 -19.66 -2.45 17.61
C VAL A 33 -19.64 -3.96 17.37
N ASN A 34 -20.66 -4.41 16.64
CA ASN A 34 -20.97 -5.79 16.35
C ASN A 34 -19.75 -6.50 15.75
N LYS A 35 -19.40 -7.64 16.38
CA LYS A 35 -18.33 -8.59 16.04
C LYS A 35 -18.00 -8.59 14.55
N ILE A 36 -16.99 -7.82 14.14
CA ILE A 36 -16.49 -7.81 12.76
C ILE A 36 -15.92 -9.20 12.49
N ARG A 37 -16.67 -10.03 11.76
CA ARG A 37 -16.19 -11.35 11.34
C ARG A 37 -15.45 -11.20 10.02
N PRO A 38 -14.22 -11.73 9.90
CA PRO A 38 -13.52 -11.72 8.63
C PRO A 38 -14.32 -12.48 7.58
N VAL A 39 -14.48 -11.88 6.40
CA VAL A 39 -15.12 -12.50 5.25
C VAL A 39 -14.13 -13.48 4.62
N SER A 40 -14.59 -14.67 4.22
CA SER A 40 -13.74 -15.63 3.51
C SER A 40 -13.27 -15.07 2.16
N GLY A 41 -12.10 -15.50 1.68
CA GLY A 41 -11.50 -14.98 0.44
C GLY A 41 -12.41 -15.12 -0.80
N ALA A 42 -13.15 -16.23 -0.92
CA ALA A 42 -14.11 -16.42 -2.02
C ALA A 42 -15.26 -15.40 -1.96
N ARG A 43 -15.79 -15.12 -0.77
CA ARG A 43 -16.89 -14.17 -0.58
C ARG A 43 -16.42 -12.71 -0.70
N ALA A 44 -15.17 -12.42 -0.37
CA ALA A 44 -14.54 -11.14 -0.63
C ALA A 44 -14.45 -10.84 -2.14
N ARG A 45 -14.03 -11.83 -2.96
CA ARG A 45 -13.97 -11.68 -4.43
C ARG A 45 -15.34 -11.39 -5.04
N LEU A 46 -16.36 -12.17 -4.66
CA LEU A 46 -17.73 -11.98 -5.13
C LEU A 46 -18.27 -10.58 -4.78
N ASN A 47 -18.02 -10.12 -3.55
CA ASN A 47 -18.40 -8.77 -3.12
C ASN A 47 -17.66 -7.70 -3.93
N GLY A 48 -16.38 -7.93 -4.24
CA GLY A 48 -15.58 -7.07 -5.11
C GLY A 48 -16.14 -6.94 -6.52
N GLU A 49 -16.55 -8.06 -7.14
CA GLU A 49 -17.19 -8.10 -8.46
C GLU A 49 -18.51 -7.33 -8.47
N ARG A 50 -19.33 -7.52 -7.44
CA ARG A 50 -20.59 -6.80 -7.29
C ARG A 50 -20.37 -5.29 -7.16
N ARG A 51 -19.35 -4.85 -6.43
CA ARG A 51 -18.98 -3.42 -6.36
C ARG A 51 -18.56 -2.87 -7.72
N ALA A 52 -17.74 -3.61 -8.46
CA ALA A 52 -17.30 -3.21 -9.80
C ALA A 52 -18.48 -3.08 -10.76
N ALA A 53 -19.47 -3.98 -10.69
CA ALA A 53 -20.71 -3.89 -11.47
C ALA A 53 -21.53 -2.62 -11.14
N HIS A 54 -21.37 -2.06 -9.94
CA HIS A 54 -21.96 -0.79 -9.52
C HIS A 54 -21.03 0.42 -9.73
N GLY A 55 -19.93 0.28 -10.49
CA GLY A 55 -18.98 1.37 -10.76
C GLY A 55 -18.11 1.79 -9.57
N LEU A 56 -18.14 1.02 -8.48
CA LEU A 56 -17.31 1.23 -7.30
C LEU A 56 -16.00 0.44 -7.43
N PRO A 57 -14.90 0.90 -6.83
CA PRO A 57 -13.65 0.14 -6.84
C PRO A 57 -13.84 -1.24 -6.19
N ARG A 58 -13.21 -2.24 -6.82
CA ARG A 58 -13.12 -3.61 -6.34
C ARG A 58 -12.23 -3.63 -5.10
N ILE A 59 -12.76 -4.07 -3.97
CA ILE A 59 -12.02 -4.17 -2.70
C ILE A 59 -12.08 -5.63 -2.25
N ASP A 60 -11.10 -6.42 -2.69
CA ASP A 60 -10.87 -7.78 -2.23
C ASP A 60 -9.37 -8.04 -2.04
N ALA A 61 -9.03 -9.19 -1.46
CA ALA A 61 -7.65 -9.53 -1.09
C ALA A 61 -6.68 -9.51 -2.28
N ASP A 62 -7.13 -9.86 -3.49
CA ASP A 62 -6.29 -9.85 -4.69
C ASP A 62 -6.02 -8.41 -5.17
N THR A 63 -7.06 -7.58 -5.19
CA THR A 63 -6.92 -6.16 -5.54
C THR A 63 -6.06 -5.41 -4.51
N LEU A 64 -6.22 -5.73 -3.23
CA LEU A 64 -5.39 -5.18 -2.16
C LEU A 64 -3.93 -5.64 -2.31
N ALA A 65 -3.69 -6.93 -2.53
CA ALA A 65 -2.34 -7.46 -2.76
C ALA A 65 -1.69 -6.84 -4.00
N ALA A 66 -2.41 -6.68 -5.10
CA ALA A 66 -1.91 -6.04 -6.32
C ALA A 66 -1.57 -4.55 -6.09
N THR A 67 -2.39 -3.84 -5.32
CA THR A 67 -2.14 -2.44 -4.95
C THR A 67 -0.91 -2.31 -4.05
N VAL A 68 -0.80 -3.16 -3.03
CA VAL A 68 0.34 -3.21 -2.12
C VAL A 68 1.62 -3.63 -2.87
N ASN A 69 1.55 -4.58 -3.79
CA ASN A 69 2.69 -4.99 -4.62
C ASN A 69 3.14 -3.87 -5.56
N ARG A 70 2.21 -3.10 -6.15
CA ARG A 70 2.54 -1.92 -6.96
C ARG A 70 3.22 -0.84 -6.11
N ALA A 71 2.75 -0.62 -4.88
CA ALA A 71 3.30 0.38 -3.97
C ALA A 71 4.61 -0.05 -3.28
N GLY A 72 4.82 -1.36 -3.10
CA GLY A 72 5.90 -1.91 -2.28
C GLY A 72 7.06 -2.57 -3.05
N ASN A 73 6.92 -2.84 -4.36
CA ASN A 73 7.92 -3.58 -5.12
C ASN A 73 8.61 -2.78 -6.25
N ALA A 74 8.19 -1.55 -6.50
CA ALA A 74 8.92 -0.65 -7.39
C ALA A 74 10.08 -0.03 -6.61
N VAL A 75 11.27 -0.60 -6.73
CA VAL A 75 12.49 0.12 -6.38
C VAL A 75 12.54 1.38 -7.24
N ASP A 76 12.63 2.55 -6.61
CA ASP A 76 12.88 3.79 -7.33
C ASP A 76 14.37 3.80 -7.73
N GLU A 77 14.66 3.21 -8.90
CA GLU A 77 16.01 3.10 -9.47
C GLU A 77 16.68 4.48 -9.59
N GLY A 78 15.89 5.52 -9.87
CA GLY A 78 16.38 6.90 -9.92
C GLY A 78 16.86 7.37 -8.56
N ALA A 79 16.08 7.13 -7.51
CA ALA A 79 16.50 7.45 -6.15
C ALA A 79 17.71 6.65 -5.67
N VAL A 80 17.84 5.38 -6.07
CA VAL A 80 19.01 4.57 -5.73
C VAL A 80 20.28 5.11 -6.41
N ARG A 81 20.19 5.49 -7.69
CA ARG A 81 21.29 6.14 -8.42
C ARG A 81 21.69 7.46 -7.76
N ASP A 82 20.72 8.28 -7.37
CA ASP A 82 21.00 9.58 -6.76
C ASP A 82 21.59 9.41 -5.34
N VAL A 83 21.14 8.41 -4.57
CA VAL A 83 21.78 8.00 -3.30
C VAL A 83 23.25 7.62 -3.54
N LEU A 84 23.54 6.81 -4.55
CA LEU A 84 24.91 6.43 -4.90
C LEU A 84 25.77 7.63 -5.33
N ALA A 85 25.18 8.58 -6.07
CA ALA A 85 25.86 9.83 -6.47
C ALA A 85 26.19 10.70 -5.26
N VAL A 86 25.24 10.86 -4.33
CA VAL A 86 25.40 11.61 -3.08
C VAL A 86 26.43 10.98 -2.15
N PHE A 87 26.50 9.64 -2.12
CA PHE A 87 27.56 8.94 -1.39
C PHE A 87 28.95 9.27 -1.93
N GLY A 88 29.11 9.61 -3.22
CA GLY A 88 30.35 10.14 -3.77
C GLY A 88 31.54 9.20 -3.59
N SER A 89 32.44 9.52 -2.65
CA SER A 89 33.57 8.67 -2.21
C SER A 89 33.45 8.20 -0.75
N ASP A 90 32.43 8.63 -0.02
CA ASP A 90 32.23 8.25 1.38
C ASP A 90 31.80 6.78 1.49
N ASP A 91 32.37 6.05 2.45
CA ASP A 91 31.96 4.66 2.74
C ASP A 91 30.70 4.57 3.60
N ARG A 92 30.43 5.62 4.40
CA ARG A 92 29.35 5.65 5.39
C ARG A 92 28.83 7.07 5.57
N LEU A 93 27.51 7.20 5.63
CA LEU A 93 26.82 8.46 5.91
C LEU A 93 25.73 8.25 6.95
N TRP A 94 25.54 9.23 7.81
CA TRP A 94 24.35 9.26 8.68
C TRP A 94 23.11 9.55 7.84
N THR A 95 21.96 9.03 8.28
CA THR A 95 20.69 9.24 7.57
C THR A 95 20.38 10.73 7.41
N GLU A 96 20.63 11.55 8.43
CA GLU A 96 20.45 13.01 8.36
C GLU A 96 21.36 13.66 7.30
N ASP A 97 22.65 13.29 7.27
CA ASP A 97 23.62 13.86 6.32
C ASP A 97 23.30 13.44 4.89
N LEU A 98 22.92 12.17 4.70
CA LEU A 98 22.48 11.63 3.43
C LEU A 98 21.22 12.34 2.91
N LEU A 99 20.23 12.59 3.78
CA LEU A 99 19.00 13.31 3.42
C LEU A 99 19.29 14.77 3.08
N SER A 100 20.15 15.45 3.84
CA SER A 100 20.55 16.83 3.53
C SER A 100 21.21 16.91 2.15
N ARG A 101 22.19 16.04 1.87
CA ARG A 101 22.86 16.03 0.56
C ARG A 101 21.93 15.63 -0.58
N LEU A 102 20.98 14.72 -0.35
CA LEU A 102 19.95 14.38 -1.33
C LEU A 102 19.06 15.60 -1.63
N ALA A 103 18.64 16.34 -0.62
CA ALA A 103 17.83 17.55 -0.79
C ALA A 103 18.60 18.66 -1.55
N GLU A 104 19.92 18.75 -1.36
CA GLU A 104 20.79 19.64 -2.15
C GLU A 104 20.98 19.17 -3.59
N HIS A 105 21.01 17.85 -3.82
CA HIS A 105 21.14 17.27 -5.15
C HIS A 105 19.86 17.43 -5.99
N ASP A 106 18.69 17.19 -5.39
CA ASP A 106 17.39 17.36 -6.05
C ASP A 106 16.30 17.77 -5.03
N GLY A 107 15.59 18.85 -5.34
CA GLY A 107 14.52 19.39 -4.49
C GLY A 107 13.39 18.41 -4.19
N ARG A 108 13.22 17.34 -4.97
CA ARG A 108 12.25 16.26 -4.70
C ARG A 108 12.48 15.55 -3.36
N TYR A 109 13.70 15.60 -2.84
CA TYR A 109 14.09 14.96 -1.58
C TYR A 109 13.97 15.87 -0.35
N ALA A 110 13.66 17.16 -0.51
CA ALA A 110 13.62 18.11 0.60
C ALA A 110 12.59 17.76 1.69
N GLY A 111 11.56 16.96 1.36
CA GLY A 111 10.56 16.47 2.32
C GLY A 111 10.77 15.03 2.79
N TRP A 112 11.85 14.37 2.39
CA TRP A 112 12.06 12.96 2.71
C TRP A 112 12.46 12.78 4.17
N THR A 113 11.84 11.78 4.80
CA THR A 113 12.21 11.31 6.13
C THR A 113 13.10 10.08 6.04
N GLY A 114 13.76 9.73 7.14
CA GLY A 114 14.53 8.49 7.23
C GLY A 114 13.68 7.24 6.97
N GLU A 115 12.38 7.27 7.29
CA GLU A 115 11.44 6.20 7.01
C GLU A 115 11.09 6.11 5.52
N ALA A 116 10.88 7.25 4.86
CA ALA A 116 10.66 7.29 3.40
C ALA A 116 11.87 6.71 2.65
N LEU A 117 13.07 7.12 3.04
CA LEU A 117 14.31 6.57 2.49
C LEU A 117 14.45 5.07 2.78
N ALA A 118 14.20 4.64 4.01
CA ALA A 118 14.25 3.22 4.38
C ALA A 118 13.24 2.39 3.59
N GLY A 119 12.05 2.93 3.31
CA GLY A 119 11.02 2.30 2.48
C GLY A 119 11.46 2.10 1.03
N VAL A 120 12.13 3.10 0.43
CA VAL A 120 12.67 3.00 -0.94
C VAL A 120 13.82 2.00 -1.02
N LEU A 121 14.65 1.94 0.03
CA LEU A 121 15.77 1.02 0.12
C LEU A 121 15.36 -0.38 0.60
N ALA A 122 14.14 -0.53 1.12
CA ALA A 122 13.67 -1.77 1.72
C ALA A 122 13.70 -2.97 0.76
N PRO A 123 13.25 -2.84 -0.52
CA PRO A 123 13.22 -3.96 -1.46
C PRO A 123 14.63 -4.37 -1.93
N LEU A 124 15.63 -3.50 -1.79
CA LEU A 124 17.04 -3.82 -2.03
C LEU A 124 17.70 -4.57 -0.87
N GLY A 125 16.97 -4.82 0.22
CA GLY A 125 17.53 -5.43 1.44
C GLY A 125 18.42 -4.48 2.24
N VAL A 126 18.51 -3.21 1.85
CA VAL A 126 19.28 -2.20 2.57
C VAL A 126 18.44 -1.66 3.72
N ARG A 127 19.03 -1.56 4.91
CA ARG A 127 18.39 -1.05 6.12
C ARG A 127 19.32 -0.07 6.82
N PRO A 128 18.80 0.94 7.53
CA PRO A 128 19.63 1.80 8.34
C PRO A 128 20.28 0.98 9.45
N VAL A 129 21.59 1.16 9.62
CA VAL A 129 22.38 0.54 10.69
C VAL A 129 22.99 1.62 11.56
N GLN A 130 23.37 1.27 12.78
CA GLN A 130 24.10 2.19 13.64
C GLN A 130 25.53 2.35 13.11
N VAL A 131 25.89 3.55 12.66
CA VAL A 131 27.23 3.88 12.17
C VAL A 131 27.89 4.92 13.08
N LYS A 132 29.17 4.66 13.40
CA LYS A 132 30.01 5.59 14.16
C LYS A 132 30.81 6.45 13.19
N ILE A 133 30.59 7.76 13.22
CA ILE A 133 31.35 8.76 12.45
C ILE A 133 31.81 9.85 13.42
N ASN A 134 33.09 10.21 13.40
CA ASN A 134 33.67 11.24 14.29
C ASN A 134 33.30 11.07 15.78
N GLY A 135 33.33 9.82 16.26
CA GLY A 135 33.04 9.51 17.67
C GLY A 135 31.57 9.42 18.04
N ARG A 136 30.62 9.82 17.17
CA ARG A 136 29.18 9.79 17.45
C ARG A 136 28.51 8.59 16.75
N ASN A 137 27.64 7.90 17.48
CA ASN A 137 26.82 6.82 16.95
C ASN A 137 25.45 7.36 16.54
N ARG A 138 25.06 7.14 15.29
CA ARG A 138 23.72 7.48 14.78
C ARG A 138 23.29 6.47 13.72
N ASN A 139 22.01 6.49 13.35
CA ASN A 139 21.52 5.73 12.21
C ASN A 139 22.12 6.26 10.92
N GLY A 140 22.52 5.33 10.05
CA GLY A 140 23.10 5.65 8.76
C GLY A 140 23.18 4.44 7.85
N TYR A 141 23.80 4.66 6.70
CA TYR A 141 23.93 3.68 5.65
C TYR A 141 25.40 3.53 5.27
N ARG A 142 25.73 2.34 4.77
CA ARG A 142 27.06 2.05 4.23
C ARG A 142 26.96 1.81 2.74
N ARG A 143 27.95 2.30 2.00
CA ARG A 143 28.00 2.17 0.54
C ARG A 143 28.09 0.72 0.07
N GLU A 144 28.74 -0.14 0.85
CA GLU A 144 28.89 -1.57 0.56
C GLU A 144 27.55 -2.27 0.26
N PHE A 145 26.46 -1.87 0.92
CA PHE A 145 25.14 -2.45 0.71
C PHE A 145 24.53 -2.17 -0.66
N PHE A 146 25.00 -1.12 -1.35
CA PHE A 146 24.51 -0.73 -2.66
C PHE A 146 25.34 -1.30 -3.82
N THR A 147 26.51 -1.90 -3.52
CA THR A 147 27.44 -2.47 -4.52
C THR A 147 27.13 -3.94 -4.88
N ILE A 148 26.24 -4.60 -4.14
CA ILE A 148 26.05 -6.07 -4.17
C ILE A 148 25.53 -6.62 -5.53
N ARG A 149 25.09 -5.78 -6.48
CA ARG A 149 24.50 -6.26 -7.76
C ARG A 149 25.22 -5.88 -9.06
N SER A 150 26.40 -5.27 -9.02
CA SER A 150 27.12 -4.92 -10.26
C SER A 150 27.96 -6.05 -10.88
N ARG A 151 27.79 -7.31 -10.46
CA ARG A 151 28.38 -8.48 -11.13
C ARG A 151 27.27 -9.32 -11.78
N SER A 152 27.03 -9.10 -13.07
CA SER A 152 26.49 -10.08 -14.02
C SER A 152 27.17 -9.87 -15.36
#